data_AF-A0A916XFY2-F1
#
_entry.id   AF-A0A916XFY2-F1
#
_cell.length_a   1.000
_cell.length_b   1.000
_cell.length_c   1.000
_cell.angle_alpha   90.00
_cell.angle_beta   90.00
_cell.angle_gamma   90.00
#
_symmetry.space_group_name_H-M   'P 1'
#
loop_
_entity.id
_entity.type
_entity.pdbx_description
1 polymer ?
#
loop_
_entity_poly.entity_id
_entity_poly.type
_entity_poly.pdbx_seq_one_letter_code
_entity_poly.pdbx_strand_id
1 'polypeptide(L)'
;MVLMLILKGKGVLTYDLQHFSGADNLGIPYEVIFGAFVFPFAGISIYNFLNAKFPAQTYEKYSLAVSNILMGLCIAMIFFAYTKWYPVWAFGLMMLTLFVVEYKSKIRFMYRFYRTYLVVLVAYLAVVLQYHYRGYIGFHEQHTIKFRLFYVPFESFFLLFSITLISILLFEVFKKRYGKTEVVTTSGEKPFIAENK
;
A
#
# COMPACT_ATOMS: atom_id res chain seq x y z
N MET A 1 -8.11 1.60 -8.46
CA MET A 1 -9.15 1.99 -9.44
C MET A 1 -10.30 0.98 -9.54
N VAL A 2 -10.06 -0.26 -10.01
CA VAL A 2 -11.13 -1.28 -10.17
C VAL A 2 -11.96 -1.51 -8.90
N LEU A 3 -11.32 -1.61 -7.75
CA LEU A 3 -12.04 -1.79 -6.49
C LEU A 3 -12.92 -0.58 -6.13
N MET A 4 -12.48 0.65 -6.40
CA MET A 4 -13.28 1.84 -6.13
C MET A 4 -14.54 1.89 -6.99
N LEU A 5 -14.43 1.45 -8.26
CA LEU A 5 -15.58 1.32 -9.16
C LEU A 5 -16.60 0.30 -8.61
N ILE A 6 -16.13 -0.84 -8.11
CA ILE A 6 -16.98 -1.88 -7.52
C ILE A 6 -17.69 -1.34 -6.26
N LEU A 7 -16.96 -0.65 -5.39
CA LEU A 7 -17.51 -0.11 -4.14
C LEU A 7 -18.51 1.02 -4.37
N LYS A 8 -18.24 1.89 -5.36
CA LYS A 8 -19.19 2.94 -5.78
C LYS A 8 -20.45 2.33 -6.39
N GLY A 9 -20.30 1.36 -7.29
CA GLY A 9 -21.44 0.66 -7.91
C GLY A 9 -22.31 -0.11 -6.92
N LYS A 10 -21.76 -0.51 -5.77
CA LYS A 10 -22.51 -1.14 -4.66
C LYS A 10 -23.04 -0.15 -3.63
N GLY A 11 -22.90 1.17 -3.86
CA GLY A 11 -23.39 2.20 -2.95
C GLY A 11 -22.65 2.24 -1.61
N VAL A 12 -21.44 1.67 -1.51
CA VAL A 12 -20.66 1.68 -0.26
C VAL A 12 -20.06 3.06 -0.02
N LEU A 13 -19.70 3.76 -1.10
CA LEU A 13 -19.03 5.07 -1.11
C LEU A 13 -19.94 6.18 -1.64
N THR A 14 -20.08 7.24 -0.86
CA THR A 14 -20.73 8.49 -1.25
C THR A 14 -19.74 9.64 -1.26
N TYR A 15 -19.96 10.57 -2.19
CA TYR A 15 -19.13 11.74 -2.38
C TYR A 15 -20.02 12.95 -2.46
N ASP A 16 -19.67 13.99 -1.70
CA ASP A 16 -20.25 15.32 -1.89
C ASP A 16 -19.44 16.06 -2.95
N LEU A 17 -19.94 16.05 -4.19
CA LEU A 17 -19.24 16.59 -5.36
C LEU A 17 -19.06 18.11 -5.33
N GLN A 18 -19.76 18.84 -4.46
CA GLN A 18 -19.65 20.31 -4.38
C GLN A 18 -18.26 20.78 -3.92
N HIS A 19 -17.51 19.89 -3.26
CA HIS A 19 -16.22 20.18 -2.65
C HIS A 19 -15.03 19.61 -3.44
N PHE A 20 -15.28 19.10 -4.65
CA PHE A 20 -14.27 18.56 -5.55
C PHE A 20 -14.23 19.37 -6.85
N SER A 21 -13.08 19.37 -7.54
CA SER A 21 -12.91 20.09 -8.82
C SER A 21 -13.78 19.53 -9.95
N GLY A 22 -14.19 18.27 -9.83
CA GLY A 22 -15.07 17.59 -10.78
C GLY A 22 -15.12 16.09 -10.50
N ALA A 23 -15.88 15.37 -11.32
CA ALA A 23 -16.04 13.92 -11.22
C ALA A 23 -16.07 13.25 -12.59
N ASP A 24 -15.75 11.96 -12.63
CA ASP A 24 -15.94 11.13 -13.80
C ASP A 24 -17.43 10.82 -14.08
N ASN A 25 -17.69 10.10 -15.18
CA ASN A 25 -19.05 9.70 -15.58
C ASN A 25 -19.77 8.80 -14.54
N LEU A 26 -19.06 8.31 -13.52
CA LEU A 26 -19.58 7.47 -12.45
C LEU A 26 -19.71 8.24 -11.13
N GLY A 27 -19.50 9.56 -11.15
CA GLY A 27 -19.58 10.42 -9.98
C GLY A 27 -18.46 10.17 -8.97
N ILE A 28 -17.28 9.72 -9.42
CA ILE A 28 -16.08 9.59 -8.62
C ILE A 28 -15.24 10.86 -8.81
N PRO A 29 -14.90 11.60 -7.73
CA PRO A 29 -14.08 12.80 -7.83
C PRO A 29 -12.71 12.54 -8.44
N TYR A 30 -12.21 13.48 -9.24
CA TYR A 30 -10.89 13.34 -9.87
C TYR A 30 -9.76 13.21 -8.83
N GLU A 31 -9.86 13.91 -7.71
CA GLU A 31 -8.91 13.85 -6.60
C GLU A 31 -8.82 12.43 -5.99
N VAL A 32 -9.95 11.72 -5.92
CA VAL A 32 -9.98 10.33 -5.45
C VAL A 32 -9.33 9.40 -6.48
N ILE A 33 -9.56 9.63 -7.77
CA ILE A 33 -8.92 8.88 -8.85
C ILE A 33 -7.41 9.11 -8.84
N PHE A 34 -6.96 10.37 -8.78
CA PHE A 34 -5.55 10.72 -8.67
C PHE A 34 -4.92 10.14 -7.41
N GLY A 35 -5.59 10.24 -6.26
CA GLY A 35 -5.16 9.63 -5.02
C GLY A 35 -4.89 8.12 -5.17
N ALA A 36 -5.73 7.41 -5.92
CA ALA A 36 -5.56 5.98 -6.18
C ALA A 36 -4.26 5.63 -6.94
N PHE A 37 -3.66 6.58 -7.66
CA PHE A 37 -2.35 6.43 -8.30
C PHE A 37 -1.23 6.97 -7.40
N VAL A 38 -1.44 8.14 -6.79
CA VAL A 38 -0.45 8.81 -5.94
C VAL A 38 -0.05 7.94 -4.75
N PHE A 39 -0.99 7.29 -4.06
CA PHE A 39 -0.67 6.47 -2.89
C PHE A 39 0.27 5.28 -3.21
N PRO A 40 0.01 4.45 -4.25
CA PRO A 40 0.97 3.45 -4.73
C PRO A 40 2.38 3.98 -5.02
N PHE A 41 2.49 5.06 -5.80
CA PHE A 41 3.78 5.63 -6.20
C PHE A 41 4.52 6.28 -5.03
N ALA A 42 3.79 6.97 -4.15
CA ALA A 42 4.33 7.49 -2.91
C ALA A 42 4.83 6.35 -2.01
N GLY A 43 4.08 5.26 -1.91
CA GLY A 43 4.49 4.06 -1.16
C GLY A 43 5.80 3.46 -1.65
N ILE A 44 5.98 3.33 -2.97
CA ILE A 44 7.23 2.86 -3.58
C ILE A 44 8.38 3.84 -3.31
N SER A 45 8.11 5.15 -3.41
CA SER A 45 9.13 6.19 -3.19
C SER A 45 9.61 6.21 -1.73
N ILE A 46 8.67 6.16 -0.77
CA ILE A 46 8.96 6.06 0.66
C ILE A 46 9.72 4.76 0.96
N TYR A 47 9.31 3.65 0.35
CA TYR A 47 10.02 2.37 0.48
C TYR A 47 11.49 2.48 0.07
N ASN A 48 11.77 3.07 -1.10
CA ASN A 48 13.14 3.26 -1.58
C ASN A 48 13.94 4.19 -0.66
N PHE A 49 13.36 5.32 -0.26
CA PHE A 49 14.02 6.27 0.62
C PHE A 49 14.37 5.66 1.98
N LEU A 50 13.42 4.97 2.62
CA LEU A 50 13.65 4.34 3.92
C LEU A 50 14.68 3.22 3.84
N ASN A 51 14.70 2.45 2.75
CA ASN A 51 15.67 1.37 2.57
C ASN A 51 17.07 1.88 2.25
N ALA A 52 17.20 3.04 1.59
CA ALA A 52 18.47 3.70 1.38
C ALA A 52 19.00 4.34 2.68
N LYS A 53 18.13 4.99 3.46
CA LYS A 53 18.51 5.69 4.69
C LYS A 53 18.74 4.75 5.88
N PHE A 54 17.97 3.66 5.97
CA PHE A 54 18.02 2.70 7.08
C PHE A 54 18.22 1.27 6.55
N PRO A 55 19.42 0.94 6.03
CA PRO A 55 19.70 -0.36 5.41
C PRO A 55 19.74 -1.52 6.42
N ALA A 56 19.83 -1.23 7.72
CA ALA A 56 19.87 -2.23 8.78
C ALA A 56 18.63 -3.14 8.77
N GLN A 57 18.87 -4.45 8.92
CA GLN A 57 17.87 -5.53 8.80
C GLN A 57 17.49 -6.15 10.15
N THR A 58 17.62 -5.39 11.24
CA THR A 58 17.49 -5.85 12.63
C THR A 58 16.20 -6.62 12.93
N TYR A 59 15.12 -6.38 12.16
CA TYR A 59 13.79 -6.94 12.39
C TYR A 59 13.37 -8.04 11.39
N GLU A 60 14.26 -8.52 10.52
CA GLU A 60 13.92 -9.57 9.54
C GLU A 60 13.36 -10.84 10.21
N LYS A 61 13.94 -11.26 11.34
CA LYS A 61 13.51 -12.47 12.07
C LYS A 61 12.05 -12.45 12.54
N TYR A 62 11.45 -11.28 12.68
CA TYR A 62 10.07 -11.13 13.14
C TYR A 62 9.06 -11.03 11.99
N SER A 63 9.51 -10.75 10.75
CA SER A 63 8.57 -10.43 9.67
C SER A 63 7.62 -11.58 9.35
N LEU A 64 8.13 -12.81 9.32
CA LEU A 64 7.32 -14.00 9.04
C LEU A 64 6.26 -14.23 10.14
N ALA A 65 6.65 -14.06 11.41
CA ALA A 65 5.73 -14.21 12.54
C ALA A 65 4.62 -13.15 12.49
N VAL A 66 4.96 -11.89 12.19
CA VAL A 66 4.00 -10.81 12.03
C VAL A 66 3.03 -11.09 10.87
N SER A 67 3.52 -11.55 9.72
CA SER A 67 2.66 -11.94 8.59
C SER A 67 1.69 -13.04 8.94
N ASN A 68 2.13 -14.08 9.65
CA ASN A 68 1.26 -15.18 10.06
C ASN A 68 0.17 -14.73 11.04
N ILE A 69 0.51 -13.86 12.00
CA ILE A 69 -0.47 -13.25 12.91
C ILE A 69 -1.49 -12.42 12.13
N LEU A 70 -1.03 -11.60 11.17
CA LEU A 70 -1.92 -10.80 10.31
C LEU A 70 -2.82 -11.68 9.43
N MET A 71 -2.33 -12.80 8.92
CA MET A 71 -3.15 -13.77 8.19
C MET A 71 -4.21 -14.41 9.09
N GLY A 72 -3.86 -14.80 10.32
CA GLY A 72 -4.83 -15.28 11.30
C GLY A 72 -5.90 -14.24 11.62
N LEU A 73 -5.50 -12.97 11.76
CA LEU A 73 -6.41 -11.84 11.95
C LEU A 73 -7.37 -11.67 10.75
N CYS A 74 -6.87 -11.75 9.51
CA CYS A 74 -7.74 -11.72 8.32
C CYS A 74 -8.80 -12.81 8.35
N ILE A 75 -8.43 -14.04 8.68
CA ILE A 75 -9.35 -15.18 8.73
C ILE A 75 -10.46 -14.92 9.76
N ALA A 76 -10.07 -14.48 10.96
CA ALA A 76 -11.04 -14.12 12.01
C ALA A 76 -11.98 -13.01 11.54
N MET A 77 -11.44 -11.94 10.96
CA MET A 77 -12.25 -10.81 10.49
C MET A 77 -13.19 -11.18 9.35
N ILE A 78 -12.77 -12.03 8.41
CA ILE A 78 -13.65 -12.56 7.37
C ILE A 78 -14.78 -13.38 8.01
N PHE A 79 -14.48 -14.23 8.98
CA PHE A 79 -15.49 -15.04 9.67
C PHE A 79 -16.52 -14.19 10.43
N PHE A 80 -16.11 -13.09 11.07
CA PHE A 80 -17.05 -12.20 11.77
C PHE A 80 -17.79 -11.23 10.84
N ALA A 81 -17.15 -10.78 9.76
CA ALA A 81 -17.67 -9.77 8.87
C ALA A 81 -18.17 -10.31 7.51
N TYR A 82 -18.34 -11.64 7.38
CA TYR A 82 -18.72 -12.30 6.11
C TYR A 82 -20.02 -11.77 5.49
N THR A 83 -20.93 -11.27 6.33
CA THR A 83 -22.21 -10.69 5.89
C THR A 83 -22.05 -9.34 5.20
N LYS A 84 -20.87 -8.72 5.30
CA LYS A 84 -20.56 -7.38 4.78
C LYS A 84 -19.55 -7.50 3.65
N TRP A 85 -19.93 -7.01 2.48
CA TRP A 85 -19.11 -7.11 1.27
C TRP A 85 -17.78 -6.38 1.37
N TYR A 86 -17.75 -5.15 1.91
CA TYR A 86 -16.52 -4.35 1.97
C TYR A 86 -15.42 -4.99 2.84
N PRO A 87 -15.72 -5.44 4.08
CA PRO A 87 -14.78 -6.22 4.89
C PRO A 87 -14.24 -7.46 4.21
N VAL A 88 -15.12 -8.28 3.61
CA VAL A 88 -14.71 -9.51 2.94
C VAL A 88 -13.70 -9.23 1.83
N TRP A 89 -13.92 -8.18 1.05
CA TRP A 89 -12.98 -7.76 0.02
C TRP A 89 -11.67 -7.21 0.60
N ALA A 90 -11.72 -6.36 1.63
CA ALA A 90 -10.53 -5.76 2.22
C ALA A 90 -9.63 -6.82 2.89
N PHE A 91 -10.20 -7.65 3.77
CA PHE A 91 -9.46 -8.71 4.47
C PHE A 91 -9.07 -9.85 3.52
N GLY A 92 -9.94 -10.21 2.56
CA GLY A 92 -9.64 -11.22 1.56
C GLY A 92 -8.47 -10.81 0.65
N LEU A 93 -8.44 -9.55 0.20
CA LEU A 93 -7.32 -9.03 -0.58
C LEU A 93 -6.03 -8.99 0.24
N MET A 94 -6.10 -8.58 1.51
CA MET A 94 -4.92 -8.58 2.38
C MET A 94 -4.39 -9.99 2.61
N MET A 95 -5.28 -10.95 2.88
CA MET A 95 -4.91 -12.36 3.06
C MET A 95 -4.24 -12.93 1.80
N LEU A 96 -4.84 -12.68 0.62
CA LEU A 96 -4.30 -13.15 -0.65
C LEU A 96 -2.91 -12.54 -0.94
N THR A 97 -2.75 -11.24 -0.70
CA THR A 97 -1.48 -10.55 -0.95
C THR A 97 -0.38 -11.01 0.01
N LEU A 98 -0.69 -11.17 1.29
CA LEU A 98 0.24 -11.77 2.26
C LEU A 98 0.63 -13.19 1.85
N PHE A 99 -0.34 -14.02 1.46
CA PHE A 99 -0.07 -15.39 1.03
C PHE A 99 0.87 -15.44 -0.18
N VAL A 100 0.63 -14.59 -1.18
CA VAL A 100 1.49 -14.49 -2.37
C VAL A 100 2.91 -14.02 -1.99
N VAL A 101 3.05 -13.04 -1.10
CA VAL A 101 4.37 -12.51 -0.72
C VAL A 101 5.15 -13.50 0.13
N GLU A 102 4.53 -14.12 1.13
CA GLU A 102 5.25 -15.00 2.07
C GLU A 102 5.51 -16.40 1.51
N TYR A 103 4.55 -17.00 0.78
CA TYR A 103 4.67 -18.39 0.34
C TYR A 103 5.09 -18.54 -1.12
N LYS A 104 4.74 -17.58 -1.98
CA LYS A 104 5.05 -17.66 -3.43
C LYS A 104 6.26 -16.82 -3.82
N SER A 105 6.47 -15.67 -3.18
CA SER A 105 7.62 -14.81 -3.49
C SER A 105 8.86 -15.29 -2.76
N LYS A 106 9.96 -15.47 -3.50
CA LYS A 106 11.28 -15.77 -2.91
C LYS A 106 12.00 -14.50 -2.40
N ILE A 107 11.36 -13.33 -2.46
CA ILE A 107 11.99 -12.04 -2.14
C ILE A 107 11.65 -11.67 -0.70
N ARG A 108 12.68 -11.60 0.16
CA ARG A 108 12.53 -11.23 1.58
C ARG A 108 12.56 -9.71 1.75
N PHE A 109 11.41 -9.06 1.58
CA PHE A 109 11.29 -7.60 1.76
C PHE A 109 10.23 -7.18 2.79
N MET A 110 9.56 -8.12 3.44
CA MET A 110 8.42 -7.81 4.34
C MET A 110 8.80 -6.94 5.54
N TYR A 111 9.98 -7.14 6.15
CA TYR A 111 10.45 -6.26 7.23
C TYR A 111 10.67 -4.80 6.78
N ARG A 112 11.04 -4.58 5.51
CA ARG A 112 11.18 -3.24 4.91
C ARG A 112 9.80 -2.64 4.62
N PHE A 113 8.90 -3.49 4.13
CA PHE A 113 7.52 -3.13 3.87
C PHE A 113 6.82 -2.62 5.13
N TYR A 114 6.92 -3.31 6.27
CA TYR A 114 6.22 -2.90 7.50
C TYR A 114 6.58 -1.49 7.95
N ARG A 115 7.86 -1.13 7.92
CA ARG A 115 8.32 0.23 8.25
C ARG A 115 7.75 1.27 7.28
N THR A 116 7.72 0.93 5.99
CA THR A 116 7.13 1.78 4.95
C THR A 116 5.64 1.96 5.16
N TYR A 117 4.93 0.88 5.45
CA TYR A 117 3.48 0.90 5.67
C TYR A 117 3.11 1.83 6.82
N LEU A 118 3.87 1.85 7.92
CA LEU A 118 3.62 2.79 9.02
C LEU A 118 3.73 4.26 8.59
N VAL A 119 4.73 4.61 7.78
CA VAL A 119 4.90 5.99 7.28
C VAL A 119 3.79 6.35 6.29
N VAL A 120 3.47 5.44 5.36
CA VAL A 120 2.36 5.61 4.40
C VAL A 120 1.03 5.75 5.12
N LEU A 121 0.82 4.98 6.20
CA LEU A 121 -0.39 5.04 6.99
C LEU A 121 -0.58 6.41 7.65
N VAL A 122 0.48 6.96 8.23
CA VAL A 122 0.43 8.32 8.81
C VAL A 122 0.11 9.36 7.75
N ALA A 123 0.77 9.29 6.58
CA ALA A 123 0.49 10.19 5.47
C ALA A 123 -0.95 10.05 4.94
N TYR A 124 -1.44 8.82 4.83
CA TYR A 124 -2.82 8.51 4.43
C TYR A 124 -3.82 9.12 5.40
N LEU A 125 -3.62 8.93 6.72
CA LEU A 125 -4.49 9.52 7.72
C LEU A 125 -4.49 11.05 7.65
N ALA A 126 -3.32 11.67 7.50
CA ALA A 126 -3.22 13.14 7.41
C ALA A 126 -4.08 13.73 6.27
N VAL A 127 -4.16 13.03 5.13
CA VAL A 127 -4.96 13.44 3.98
C VAL A 127 -6.43 13.05 4.18
N VAL A 128 -6.72 11.77 4.41
CA VAL A 128 -8.07 11.20 4.35
C VAL A 128 -8.93 11.62 5.54
N LEU A 129 -8.34 11.86 6.71
CA LEU A 129 -9.05 12.31 7.90
C LEU A 129 -9.76 13.64 7.65
N GLN A 130 -9.14 14.56 6.91
CA GLN A 130 -9.72 15.87 6.62
C GLN A 130 -11.00 15.75 5.79
N TYR A 131 -11.00 14.85 4.79
CA TYR A 131 -12.17 14.60 3.95
C TYR A 131 -13.31 13.93 4.73
N HIS A 132 -12.99 12.99 5.64
CA HIS A 132 -13.99 12.30 6.45
C HIS A 132 -14.58 13.19 7.55
N TYR A 133 -13.73 13.99 8.20
CA TYR A 133 -14.16 14.92 9.25
C TYR A 133 -15.13 15.97 8.69
N ARG A 134 -14.87 16.46 7.47
CA ARG A 134 -15.76 17.41 6.80
C ARG A 134 -16.96 16.77 6.08
N GLY A 135 -17.05 15.45 6.06
CA GLY A 135 -18.16 14.71 5.44
C GLY A 135 -18.13 14.65 3.90
N TYR A 136 -17.01 15.06 3.26
CA TYR A 136 -16.88 15.05 1.80
C TYR A 136 -16.86 13.64 1.22
N ILE A 137 -16.37 12.68 2.00
CA ILE A 137 -16.35 11.25 1.67
C ILE A 137 -17.12 10.51 2.77
N GLY A 138 -18.21 9.85 2.35
CA GLY A 138 -19.06 9.06 3.22
C GLY A 138 -18.94 7.57 2.94
N PHE A 139 -19.01 6.78 4.02
CA PHE A 139 -19.20 5.33 3.94
C PHE A 139 -20.58 4.97 4.47
N HIS A 140 -21.33 4.19 3.69
CA HIS A 140 -22.61 3.65 4.14
C HIS A 140 -22.37 2.55 5.17
N GLU A 141 -22.81 2.80 6.40
CA GLU A 141 -22.58 1.92 7.55
C GLU A 141 -23.13 0.51 7.37
N GLN A 142 -24.16 0.36 6.55
CA GLN A 142 -24.80 -0.92 6.24
C GLN A 142 -23.83 -1.93 5.59
N HIS A 143 -22.76 -1.45 4.96
CA HIS A 143 -21.77 -2.28 4.27
C HIS A 143 -20.43 -2.42 5.00
N THR A 144 -20.29 -1.81 6.17
CA THR A 144 -19.06 -1.84 7.00
C THR A 144 -19.30 -2.60 8.31
N ILE A 145 -18.25 -2.88 9.06
CA ILE A 145 -18.30 -3.45 10.43
C ILE A 145 -18.87 -2.44 11.44
N LYS A 146 -19.21 -1.21 11.00
CA LYS A 146 -19.64 -0.09 11.85
C LYS A 146 -18.61 0.32 12.90
N PHE A 147 -17.39 -0.20 12.80
CA PHE A 147 -16.25 0.18 13.63
C PHE A 147 -15.37 1.15 12.83
N ARG A 148 -15.24 2.38 13.34
CA ARG A 148 -14.45 3.44 12.73
C ARG A 148 -13.30 3.82 13.65
N LEU A 149 -12.12 3.97 13.08
CA LEU A 149 -10.95 4.49 13.76
C LEU A 149 -10.68 5.90 13.22
N PHE A 150 -10.77 6.92 14.08
CA PHE A 150 -10.61 8.33 13.68
C PHE A 150 -11.45 8.69 12.43
N TYR A 151 -12.75 8.38 12.41
CA TYR A 151 -13.69 8.62 11.28
C TYR A 151 -13.52 7.74 10.03
N VAL A 152 -12.44 6.99 9.90
CA VAL A 152 -12.18 6.09 8.77
C VAL A 152 -12.62 4.65 9.13
N PRO A 153 -13.30 3.91 8.25
CA PRO A 153 -13.63 2.51 8.50
C PRO A 153 -12.37 1.68 8.77
N PHE A 154 -12.45 0.77 9.75
CA PHE A 154 -11.31 -0.05 10.15
C PHE A 154 -10.73 -0.89 9.00
N GLU A 155 -11.56 -1.31 8.06
CA GLU A 155 -11.20 -2.13 6.92
C GLU A 155 -10.39 -1.35 5.87
N SER A 156 -10.49 -0.02 5.85
CA SER A 156 -9.72 0.83 4.94
C SER A 156 -8.21 0.74 5.19
N PHE A 157 -7.80 0.51 6.45
CA PHE A 157 -6.39 0.30 6.82
C PHE A 157 -5.83 -0.97 6.15
N PHE A 158 -6.57 -2.07 6.19
CA PHE A 158 -6.21 -3.35 5.57
C PHE A 158 -6.19 -3.25 4.05
N LEU A 159 -7.09 -2.44 3.50
CA LEU A 159 -7.08 -2.18 2.08
C LEU A 159 -5.86 -1.37 1.64
N LEU A 160 -5.50 -0.32 2.38
CA LEU A 160 -4.28 0.45 2.15
C LEU A 160 -3.03 -0.44 2.23
N PHE A 161 -2.97 -1.33 3.23
CA PHE A 161 -1.90 -2.31 3.37
C PHE A 161 -1.74 -3.15 2.11
N SER A 162 -2.86 -3.71 1.62
CA SER A 162 -2.87 -4.55 0.43
C SER A 162 -2.40 -3.82 -0.82
N ILE A 163 -2.92 -2.61 -1.06
CA ILE A 163 -2.57 -1.80 -2.23
C ILE A 163 -1.09 -1.43 -2.18
N THR A 164 -0.58 -1.01 -1.03
CA THR A 164 0.83 -0.64 -0.86
C THR A 164 1.72 -1.88 -1.04
N LEU A 165 1.32 -3.03 -0.51
CA LEU A 165 2.07 -4.28 -0.61
C LEU A 165 2.16 -4.76 -2.05
N ILE A 166 1.05 -4.76 -2.79
CA ILE A 166 1.03 -5.09 -4.22
C ILE A 166 1.96 -4.16 -5.01
N SER A 167 1.90 -2.85 -4.72
CA SER A 167 2.72 -1.85 -5.43
C SER A 167 4.21 -2.10 -5.24
N ILE A 168 4.63 -2.36 -4.00
CA ILE A 168 6.03 -2.66 -3.67
C ILE A 168 6.45 -4.03 -4.19
N LEU A 169 5.57 -5.04 -4.15
CA LEU A 169 5.84 -6.35 -4.73
C LEU A 169 6.10 -6.24 -6.23
N LEU A 170 5.24 -5.52 -6.97
CA LEU A 170 5.42 -5.27 -8.39
C LEU A 170 6.75 -4.56 -8.65
N PHE A 171 7.06 -3.53 -7.86
CA PHE A 171 8.33 -2.82 -7.95
C PHE A 171 9.54 -3.74 -7.74
N GLU A 172 9.54 -4.60 -6.71
CA GLU A 172 10.63 -5.55 -6.44
C GLU A 172 10.75 -6.62 -7.55
N VAL A 173 9.62 -7.09 -8.08
CA VAL A 173 9.61 -8.02 -9.22
C VAL A 173 10.21 -7.38 -10.47
N PHE A 174 9.84 -6.13 -10.78
CA PHE A 174 10.40 -5.40 -11.91
C PHE A 174 11.88 -5.08 -11.69
N LYS A 175 12.26 -4.62 -10.49
CA LYS A 175 13.66 -4.38 -10.14
C LYS A 175 14.51 -5.65 -10.27
N LYS A 176 13.99 -6.81 -9.86
CA LYS A 176 14.69 -8.10 -10.03
C LYS A 176 14.80 -8.53 -11.49
N ARG A 177 13.78 -8.25 -12.31
CA ARG A 177 13.74 -8.64 -13.72
C ARG A 177 14.58 -7.74 -14.63
N TYR A 178 14.62 -6.44 -14.33
CA TYR A 178 15.24 -5.42 -15.19
C TYR A 178 16.47 -4.74 -14.56
N GLY A 179 16.72 -4.88 -13.25
CA GLY A 179 17.81 -4.24 -12.54
C GLY A 179 19.19 -4.89 -12.68
N LYS A 180 19.46 -5.60 -13.79
CA LYS A 180 20.81 -6.08 -14.16
C LYS A 180 21.44 -5.19 -15.23
N THR A 181 21.57 -3.91 -14.95
CA THR A 181 22.46 -2.95 -15.64
C THR A 181 22.55 -1.79 -14.64
N GLU A 182 23.59 -1.65 -13.83
CA GLU A 182 24.93 -1.20 -14.17
C GLU A 182 25.94 -1.78 -13.17
N VAL A 183 26.94 -2.51 -13.67
CA VAL A 183 28.26 -2.50 -13.03
C VAL A 183 29.00 -1.39 -13.76
N VAL A 184 29.03 -0.18 -13.19
CA VAL A 184 30.05 0.79 -13.58
C VAL A 184 31.36 0.24 -13.03
N THR A 185 32.00 -0.61 -13.83
CA THR A 185 33.40 -0.97 -13.64
C THR A 185 34.18 0.31 -13.91
N THR A 186 34.49 1.08 -12.87
CA THR A 186 35.65 1.98 -12.93
C THR A 186 36.90 1.12 -12.92
N SER A 187 37.15 0.45 -14.05
CA SER A 187 38.44 -0.14 -14.41
C SER A 187 39.13 0.89 -15.28
N GLY A 188 40.07 1.64 -14.71
CA GLY A 188 40.86 2.55 -15.54
C GLY A 188 41.55 3.73 -14.86
N GLU A 189 41.90 3.69 -13.57
CA GLU A 189 42.94 4.59 -13.06
C GLU A 189 44.22 3.76 -12.86
N LYS A 190 45.07 3.75 -13.90
CA LYS A 190 46.49 3.42 -13.72
C LYS A 190 47.17 4.67 -13.17
N PRO A 191 48.04 4.55 -12.13
CA PRO A 191 48.84 5.68 -11.69
C PRO A 191 49.77 6.12 -12.82
N PHE A 192 49.72 7.41 -13.15
CA PHE A 192 50.62 8.05 -14.10
C PHE A 192 52.00 8.13 -13.47
N ILE A 193 52.86 7.14 -13.76
CA ILE A 193 54.30 7.27 -13.54
C ILE A 193 54.87 8.03 -14.73
N ALA A 194 55.20 9.30 -14.50
CA ALA A 194 56.05 10.05 -15.41
C ALA A 194 57.49 9.55 -15.24
N GLU A 195 58.00 8.80 -16.21
CA GLU A 195 59.43 8.49 -16.29
C GLU A 195 59.94 8.57 -17.73
N ASN A 196 61.07 9.30 -17.86
CA ASN A 196 62.07 9.39 -18.93
C ASN A 196 61.63 10.16 -20.21
N LYS A 197 62.34 11.20 -20.64
CA LYS A 197 63.79 11.40 -20.76
C LYS A 197 64.14 12.89 -20.89
#